data_AF-A0AAD4KJW2-F1
#
_entry.id   AF-A0AAD4KJW2-F1
#
_cell.length_a   1.000
_cell.length_b   1.000
_cell.length_c   1.000
_cell.angle_alpha   90.00
_cell.angle_beta   90.00
_cell.angle_gamma   90.00
#
_symmetry.space_group_name_H-M   'P 1'
#
loop_
_entity.id
_entity.type
_entity.pdbx_description
1 polymer ?
#
loop_
_entity_poly.entity_id
_entity_poly.type
_entity_poly.pdbx_seq_one_letter_code
_entity_poly.pdbx_strand_id
1 'polypeptide(L)'
;MSDTDKSPPSALIASKGNNTAFWKPTAGTTWQIELLYTLNDTSVNVEVYDIDLFNSGADLISSLQKEGRKVICYFSAGSWENWRPDADKFNNSTDLGGTLNGWPNEKWLNISSENVRSIMKTRLDMAKDKGCDGVDPDNVDGYNNEENDLGLTKQDSINYLGFLAAEAHSRNMSIGLKNAGEIIDSVIDNMQWSVNEQCAQFNECDTFSPFTDANKPVFHIEYPKGTDTDNNALVTTAQKNAACNFKGSKNFSTIIKNMNLDNWIQLC
;
A
#
# COMPACT_ATOMS: atom_id res chain seq x y z
N MET A 1 -21.22 -68.01 21.85
CA MET A 1 -20.25 -66.96 22.20
C MET A 1 -20.09 -66.12 20.95
N SER A 2 -20.48 -64.85 21.04
CA SER A 2 -20.78 -63.95 19.92
C SER A 2 -19.50 -63.45 19.26
N ASP A 3 -19.43 -63.56 17.94
CA ASP A 3 -18.50 -62.82 17.08
C ASP A 3 -18.75 -61.31 17.22
N THR A 4 -17.70 -60.55 17.48
CA THR A 4 -17.74 -59.08 17.50
C THR A 4 -17.07 -58.53 16.25
N ASP A 5 -17.93 -57.99 15.39
CA ASP A 5 -17.64 -57.13 14.26
C ASP A 5 -16.83 -55.89 14.70
N LYS A 6 -15.71 -55.61 14.03
CA LYS A 6 -14.91 -54.41 14.26
C LYS A 6 -14.55 -53.79 12.91
N SER A 7 -15.45 -52.95 12.43
CA SER A 7 -15.23 -52.08 11.28
C SER A 7 -14.00 -51.17 11.50
N PRO A 8 -13.18 -50.90 10.46
CA PRO A 8 -12.05 -49.99 10.56
C PRO A 8 -12.52 -48.53 10.62
N PRO A 9 -11.77 -47.62 11.28
CA PRO A 9 -12.16 -46.23 11.38
C PRO A 9 -12.05 -45.55 10.02
N SER A 10 -13.13 -44.86 9.63
CA SER A 10 -13.22 -44.05 8.43
C SER A 10 -12.15 -42.96 8.46
N ALA A 11 -11.27 -42.94 7.45
CA ALA A 11 -10.32 -41.86 7.26
C ALA A 11 -11.09 -40.56 7.01
N LEU A 12 -10.93 -39.59 7.90
CA LEU A 12 -11.37 -38.21 7.67
C LEU A 12 -10.58 -37.67 6.49
N ILE A 13 -11.25 -37.53 5.35
CA ILE A 13 -10.74 -36.77 4.22
C ILE A 13 -10.67 -35.32 4.70
N ALA A 14 -9.46 -34.86 5.01
CA ALA A 14 -9.21 -33.44 5.20
C ALA A 14 -9.63 -32.74 3.90
N SER A 15 -10.67 -31.92 3.96
CA SER A 15 -11.00 -30.99 2.88
C SER A 15 -9.75 -30.16 2.64
N LYS A 16 -9.15 -30.27 1.45
CA LYS A 16 -8.22 -29.25 0.97
C LYS A 16 -9.00 -27.94 0.96
N GLY A 17 -8.83 -27.13 1.99
CA GLY A 17 -9.26 -25.74 1.94
C GLY A 17 -8.62 -25.16 0.70
N ASN A 18 -9.43 -24.56 -0.17
CA ASN A 18 -8.91 -23.62 -1.15
C ASN A 18 -8.28 -22.48 -0.34
N ASN A 19 -7.01 -22.64 0.06
CA ASN A 19 -6.18 -21.52 0.46
C ASN A 19 -6.03 -20.68 -0.80
N THR A 20 -6.96 -19.76 -1.03
CA THR A 20 -6.72 -18.60 -1.88
C THR A 20 -5.59 -17.84 -1.20
N ALA A 21 -4.36 -18.16 -1.59
CA ALA A 21 -3.21 -17.40 -1.17
C ALA A 21 -3.31 -16.07 -1.92
N PHE A 22 -3.60 -15.00 -1.19
CA PHE A 22 -3.46 -13.64 -1.71
C PHE A 22 -2.05 -13.46 -2.30
N TRP A 23 -1.96 -12.57 -3.29
CA TRP A 23 -0.79 -12.45 -4.16
C TRP A 23 0.47 -11.95 -3.42
N LYS A 24 1.58 -12.68 -3.51
CA LYS A 24 2.85 -12.27 -2.91
C LYS A 24 3.85 -11.93 -4.02
N PRO A 25 4.06 -10.65 -4.38
CA PRO A 25 5.10 -10.29 -5.33
C PRO A 25 6.49 -10.55 -4.73
N THR A 26 7.48 -10.64 -5.61
CA THR A 26 8.88 -10.87 -5.22
C THR A 26 9.70 -9.60 -5.33
N ALA A 27 10.88 -9.56 -4.71
CA ALA A 27 11.79 -8.43 -4.89
C ALA A 27 12.08 -8.19 -6.38
N GLY A 28 12.13 -6.92 -6.79
CA GLY A 28 12.37 -6.52 -8.18
C GLY A 28 11.14 -6.52 -9.11
N THR A 29 9.95 -6.89 -8.62
CA THR A 29 8.70 -6.74 -9.41
C THR A 29 8.55 -5.31 -9.91
N THR A 30 8.39 -5.12 -11.22
CA THR A 30 8.30 -3.80 -11.85
C THR A 30 6.92 -3.18 -11.65
N TRP A 31 6.87 -1.84 -11.53
CA TRP A 31 5.63 -1.17 -11.18
C TRP A 31 5.52 0.26 -11.73
N GLN A 32 4.29 0.76 -11.70
CA GLN A 32 3.91 2.15 -11.94
C GLN A 32 2.91 2.55 -10.85
N ILE A 33 2.88 3.84 -10.53
CA ILE A 33 1.89 4.46 -9.68
C ILE A 33 1.28 5.68 -10.39
N GLU A 34 -0.04 5.83 -10.32
CA GLU A 34 -0.76 7.02 -10.79
C GLU A 34 -1.97 7.29 -9.91
N LEU A 35 -1.94 8.40 -9.17
CA LEU A 35 -2.95 8.72 -8.15
C LEU A 35 -3.71 10.03 -8.44
N LEU A 36 -3.24 10.84 -9.39
CA LEU A 36 -3.77 12.18 -9.62
C LEU A 36 -5.17 12.14 -10.25
N TYR A 37 -5.39 11.21 -11.18
CA TYR A 37 -6.65 11.06 -11.90
C TYR A 37 -6.97 9.58 -12.14
N THR A 38 -8.02 9.31 -12.91
CA THR A 38 -8.28 7.94 -13.38
C THR A 38 -7.22 7.57 -14.42
N LEU A 39 -6.47 6.49 -14.17
CA LEU A 39 -5.44 5.98 -15.07
C LEU A 39 -5.97 5.91 -16.51
N ASN A 40 -5.26 6.60 -17.40
CA ASN A 40 -5.59 6.69 -18.82
C ASN A 40 -4.39 6.38 -19.73
N ASP A 41 -3.22 6.04 -19.16
CA ASP A 41 -2.04 5.58 -19.88
C ASP A 41 -1.55 4.24 -19.32
N THR A 42 -1.85 3.18 -20.06
CA THR A 42 -1.41 1.81 -19.74
C THR A 42 -0.24 1.35 -20.62
N SER A 43 0.46 2.28 -21.29
CA SER A 43 1.57 1.98 -22.22
C SER A 43 2.85 1.53 -21.51
N VAL A 44 3.00 1.86 -20.22
CA VAL A 44 4.17 1.48 -19.41
C VAL A 44 4.18 -0.03 -19.19
N ASN A 45 5.18 -0.72 -19.73
CA ASN A 45 5.28 -2.18 -19.63
C ASN A 45 5.85 -2.62 -18.27
N VAL A 46 4.98 -2.65 -17.26
CA VAL A 46 5.29 -3.07 -15.88
C VAL A 46 4.31 -4.15 -15.42
N GLU A 47 4.71 -4.91 -14.40
CA GLU A 47 3.91 -6.00 -13.84
C GLU A 47 2.78 -5.49 -12.93
N VAL A 48 2.96 -4.36 -12.26
CA VAL A 48 2.04 -3.83 -11.25
C VAL A 48 1.66 -2.38 -11.56
N TYR A 49 0.38 -2.06 -11.41
CA TYR A 49 -0.11 -0.69 -11.36
C TYR A 49 -0.70 -0.42 -9.97
N ASP A 50 -0.23 0.63 -9.31
CA ASP A 50 -0.84 1.20 -8.12
C ASP A 50 -1.66 2.43 -8.49
N ILE A 51 -2.96 2.38 -8.24
CA ILE A 51 -3.93 3.40 -8.68
C ILE A 51 -4.89 3.77 -7.57
N ASP A 52 -5.42 4.99 -7.63
CA ASP A 52 -6.37 5.45 -6.63
C ASP A 52 -7.66 4.60 -6.60
N LEU A 53 -8.01 4.10 -5.41
CA LEU A 53 -9.17 3.24 -5.18
C LEU A 53 -10.48 3.89 -5.62
N PHE A 54 -10.66 5.18 -5.38
CA PHE A 54 -11.95 5.85 -5.65
C PHE A 54 -12.09 6.26 -7.11
N ASN A 55 -11.01 6.72 -7.74
CA ASN A 55 -10.98 7.17 -9.12
C ASN A 55 -11.02 6.02 -10.14
N SER A 56 -10.72 4.79 -9.71
CA SER A 56 -10.59 3.62 -10.59
C SER A 56 -11.81 2.71 -10.53
N GLY A 57 -12.37 2.37 -11.69
CA GLY A 57 -13.50 1.44 -11.83
C GLY A 57 -13.07 -0.01 -11.97
N ALA A 58 -13.98 -0.95 -11.68
CA ALA A 58 -13.72 -2.39 -11.82
C ALA A 58 -13.34 -2.80 -13.25
N ASP A 59 -13.88 -2.12 -14.28
CA ASP A 59 -13.57 -2.39 -15.68
C ASP A 59 -12.10 -2.08 -16.02
N LEU A 60 -11.57 -0.98 -15.48
CA LEU A 60 -10.17 -0.61 -15.63
C LEU A 60 -9.27 -1.65 -14.97
N ILE A 61 -9.54 -2.01 -13.72
CA ILE A 61 -8.79 -3.05 -12.99
C ILE A 61 -8.81 -4.38 -13.76
N SER A 62 -9.99 -4.80 -14.22
CA SER A 62 -10.15 -6.03 -15.01
C SER A 62 -9.37 -5.98 -16.34
N SER A 63 -9.30 -4.82 -17.01
CA SER A 63 -8.52 -4.67 -18.24
C SER A 63 -7.02 -4.86 -18.00
N LEU A 64 -6.46 -4.26 -16.96
CA LEU A 64 -5.06 -4.44 -16.58
C LEU A 64 -4.76 -5.92 -16.26
N GLN A 65 -5.64 -6.56 -15.50
CA GLN A 65 -5.50 -7.98 -15.15
C GLN A 65 -5.59 -8.92 -16.35
N LYS A 66 -6.43 -8.61 -17.35
CA LYS A 66 -6.50 -9.38 -18.62
C LYS A 66 -5.20 -9.29 -19.42
N GLU A 67 -4.43 -8.24 -19.24
CA GLU A 67 -3.08 -8.08 -19.80
C GLU A 67 -2.00 -8.77 -18.94
N GLY A 68 -2.39 -9.48 -17.88
CA GLY A 68 -1.47 -10.20 -17.00
C GLY A 68 -0.87 -9.35 -15.88
N ARG A 69 -1.31 -8.09 -15.74
CA ARG A 69 -0.83 -7.17 -14.69
C ARG A 69 -1.53 -7.45 -13.36
N LYS A 70 -0.96 -6.90 -12.29
CA LYS A 70 -1.52 -6.86 -10.94
C LYS A 70 -1.90 -5.42 -10.60
N VAL A 71 -2.98 -5.24 -9.84
CA VAL A 71 -3.46 -3.90 -9.47
C VAL A 71 -3.48 -3.74 -7.97
N ILE A 72 -2.72 -2.77 -7.49
CA ILE A 72 -2.78 -2.25 -6.12
C ILE A 72 -3.71 -1.06 -6.12
N CYS A 73 -4.57 -0.97 -5.10
CA CYS A 73 -5.51 0.13 -4.93
C CYS A 73 -5.10 0.98 -3.73
N TYR A 74 -4.62 2.20 -4.01
CA TYR A 74 -4.27 3.21 -3.03
C TYR A 74 -5.51 3.79 -2.35
N PHE A 75 -5.41 4.01 -1.03
CA PHE A 75 -6.29 4.92 -0.30
C PHE A 75 -5.59 5.41 0.96
N SER A 76 -5.90 6.63 1.43
CA SER A 76 -5.41 7.05 2.74
C SER A 76 -6.13 6.30 3.86
N ALA A 77 -5.37 5.64 4.73
CA ALA A 77 -5.89 4.93 5.90
C ALA A 77 -5.69 5.70 7.20
N GLY A 78 -4.72 6.62 7.25
CA GLY A 78 -4.43 7.44 8.42
C GLY A 78 -4.70 8.94 8.25
N SER A 79 -5.22 9.37 7.09
CA SER A 79 -5.75 10.73 6.92
C SER A 79 -7.19 10.74 6.40
N TRP A 80 -7.92 11.77 6.80
CA TRP A 80 -9.20 12.17 6.25
C TRP A 80 -8.94 13.14 5.09
N GLU A 81 -9.63 12.91 3.97
CA GLU A 81 -9.51 13.69 2.73
C GLU A 81 -10.88 14.30 2.40
N ASN A 82 -10.98 15.63 2.40
CA ASN A 82 -12.29 16.31 2.35
C ASN A 82 -13.10 16.10 1.05
N TRP A 83 -12.42 15.62 0.00
CA TRP A 83 -13.01 15.38 -1.33
C TRP A 83 -13.51 13.96 -1.53
N ARG A 84 -13.22 13.03 -0.60
CA ARG A 84 -13.67 11.64 -0.73
C ARG A 84 -15.18 11.56 -0.56
N PRO A 85 -15.87 10.69 -1.33
CA PRO A 85 -17.32 10.58 -1.27
C PRO A 85 -17.85 10.00 0.06
N ASP A 86 -16.96 9.47 0.91
CA ASP A 86 -17.27 8.97 2.25
C ASP A 86 -16.75 9.89 3.38
N ALA A 87 -16.30 11.11 3.05
CA ALA A 87 -15.72 12.06 4.00
C ALA A 87 -16.72 12.47 5.11
N ASP A 88 -18.02 12.42 4.84
CA ASP A 88 -19.10 12.75 5.79
C ASP A 88 -19.37 11.64 6.82
N LYS A 89 -18.78 10.46 6.66
CA LYS A 89 -18.91 9.34 7.61
C LYS A 89 -17.98 9.49 8.82
N PHE A 90 -16.98 10.35 8.73
CA PHE A 90 -16.04 10.59 9.82
C PHE A 90 -16.64 11.55 10.84
N ASN A 91 -16.45 11.25 12.12
CA ASN A 91 -16.86 12.14 13.20
C ASN A 91 -15.76 13.17 13.48
N ASN A 92 -16.02 14.42 13.11
CA ASN A 92 -15.11 15.54 13.29
C ASN A 92 -14.56 15.72 14.72
N SER A 93 -15.30 15.28 15.74
CA SER A 93 -14.90 15.48 17.16
C SER A 93 -14.11 14.32 17.76
N THR A 94 -14.15 13.13 17.15
CA THR A 94 -13.51 11.92 17.72
C THR A 94 -12.51 11.26 16.79
N ASP A 95 -12.65 11.47 15.48
CA ASP A 95 -11.87 10.79 14.47
C ASP A 95 -10.78 11.67 13.86
N LEU A 96 -10.95 13.00 13.87
CA LEU A 96 -10.04 13.92 13.19
C LEU A 96 -9.08 14.61 14.16
N GLY A 97 -7.82 14.67 13.77
CA GLY A 97 -6.75 15.41 14.42
C GLY A 97 -6.35 16.68 13.68
N GLY A 98 -5.07 17.01 13.77
CA GLY A 98 -4.46 18.15 13.11
C GLY A 98 -4.31 17.95 11.60
N THR A 99 -4.08 19.06 10.91
CA THR A 99 -3.94 19.10 9.45
C THR A 99 -2.58 18.54 9.01
N LEU A 100 -2.56 17.74 7.94
CA LEU A 100 -1.31 17.21 7.39
C LEU A 100 -0.46 18.33 6.79
N ASN A 101 0.84 18.34 7.10
CA ASN A 101 1.76 19.33 6.54
C ASN A 101 1.88 19.17 5.02
N GLY A 102 1.69 20.29 4.29
CA GLY A 102 1.68 20.29 2.82
C GLY A 102 0.32 19.97 2.19
N TRP A 103 -0.62 19.41 2.96
CA TRP A 103 -1.93 18.94 2.48
C TRP A 103 -3.07 19.58 3.29
N PRO A 104 -3.43 20.85 3.01
CA PRO A 104 -4.35 21.63 3.85
C PRO A 104 -5.80 21.09 3.88
N ASN A 105 -6.14 20.24 2.91
CA ASN A 105 -7.45 19.59 2.80
C ASN A 105 -7.48 18.21 3.46
N GLU A 106 -6.40 17.82 4.14
CA GLU A 106 -6.27 16.56 4.85
C GLU A 106 -6.06 16.74 6.35
N LYS A 107 -6.54 15.78 7.13
CA LYS A 107 -6.38 15.74 8.59
C LYS A 107 -5.99 14.35 9.06
N TRP A 108 -5.12 14.25 10.07
CA TRP A 108 -4.75 12.97 10.66
C TRP A 108 -5.96 12.28 11.29
N LEU A 109 -5.99 10.95 11.23
CA LEU A 109 -7.06 10.14 11.80
C LEU A 109 -6.67 9.53 13.13
N ASN A 110 -7.63 9.47 14.05
CA ASN A 110 -7.53 8.61 15.22
C ASN A 110 -7.70 7.15 14.79
N ILE A 111 -6.59 6.50 14.43
CA ILE A 111 -6.55 5.11 13.93
C ILE A 111 -6.98 4.05 14.96
N SER A 112 -7.16 4.43 16.22
CA SER A 112 -7.73 3.59 17.28
C SER A 112 -9.25 3.70 17.38
N SER A 113 -9.88 4.66 16.67
CA SER A 113 -11.35 4.82 16.61
C SER A 113 -12.03 3.63 15.92
N GLU A 114 -13.10 3.13 16.54
CA GLU A 114 -13.97 2.09 15.95
C GLU A 114 -14.65 2.60 14.67
N ASN A 115 -15.01 3.88 14.61
CA ASN A 115 -15.63 4.47 13.42
C ASN A 115 -14.65 4.50 12.25
N VAL A 116 -13.40 4.97 12.47
CA VAL A 116 -12.34 4.97 11.46
C VAL A 116 -12.08 3.54 10.94
N ARG A 117 -11.96 2.56 11.85
CA ARG A 117 -11.78 1.15 11.47
C ARG A 117 -12.95 0.62 10.65
N SER A 118 -14.20 0.97 11.00
CA SER A 118 -15.39 0.61 10.23
C SER A 118 -15.39 1.20 8.82
N ILE A 119 -14.98 2.46 8.68
CA ILE A 119 -14.84 3.13 7.37
C ILE A 119 -13.77 2.43 6.54
N MET A 120 -12.61 2.08 7.11
CA MET A 120 -11.57 1.36 6.38
C MET A 120 -12.01 -0.04 5.94
N LYS A 121 -12.82 -0.74 6.74
CA LYS A 121 -13.45 -2.01 6.28
C LYS A 121 -14.30 -1.79 5.04
N THR A 122 -15.07 -0.70 5.00
CA THR A 122 -15.90 -0.34 3.84
C THR A 122 -15.02 -0.03 2.61
N ARG A 123 -13.88 0.66 2.80
CA ARG A 123 -12.91 0.90 1.72
C ARG A 123 -12.27 -0.40 1.22
N LEU A 124 -11.93 -1.32 2.13
CA LEU A 124 -11.43 -2.65 1.77
C LEU A 124 -12.48 -3.52 1.07
N ASP A 125 -13.75 -3.44 1.47
CA ASP A 125 -14.87 -4.07 0.75
C ASP A 125 -14.97 -3.52 -0.68
N MET A 126 -14.88 -2.19 -0.84
CA MET A 126 -14.84 -1.56 -2.16
C MET A 126 -13.66 -2.05 -3.01
N ALA A 127 -12.46 -2.13 -2.45
CA ALA A 127 -11.27 -2.61 -3.16
C ALA A 127 -11.47 -4.06 -3.64
N LYS A 128 -12.01 -4.93 -2.79
CA LYS A 128 -12.35 -6.31 -3.15
C LYS A 128 -13.39 -6.36 -4.27
N ASP A 129 -14.48 -5.60 -4.15
CA ASP A 129 -15.59 -5.61 -5.11
C ASP A 129 -15.15 -5.07 -6.48
N LYS A 130 -14.20 -4.13 -6.50
CA LYS A 130 -13.56 -3.64 -7.73
C LYS A 130 -12.52 -4.60 -8.31
N GLY A 131 -12.09 -5.60 -7.55
CA GLY A 131 -11.16 -6.64 -7.99
C GLY A 131 -9.68 -6.31 -7.78
N CYS A 132 -9.33 -5.41 -6.87
CA CYS A 132 -7.94 -5.10 -6.55
C CYS A 132 -7.18 -6.38 -6.11
N ASP A 133 -5.95 -6.58 -6.60
CA ASP A 133 -5.08 -7.69 -6.16
C ASP A 133 -4.44 -7.38 -4.80
N GLY A 134 -4.34 -6.11 -4.44
CA GLY A 134 -3.82 -5.63 -3.17
C GLY A 134 -4.16 -4.17 -2.89
N VAL A 135 -3.75 -3.65 -1.73
CA VAL A 135 -4.02 -2.27 -1.30
C VAL A 135 -2.77 -1.58 -0.76
N ASP A 136 -2.67 -0.26 -1.01
CA ASP A 136 -1.65 0.63 -0.45
C ASP A 136 -2.32 1.65 0.51
N PRO A 137 -2.40 1.34 1.82
CA PRO A 137 -3.00 2.23 2.81
C PRO A 137 -1.98 3.29 3.26
N ASP A 138 -2.24 4.55 2.91
CA ASP A 138 -1.34 5.68 3.20
C ASP A 138 -1.48 6.24 4.62
N ASN A 139 -0.51 7.07 5.00
CA ASN A 139 -0.51 7.89 6.23
C ASN A 139 -0.57 7.07 7.52
N VAL A 140 0.03 5.86 7.52
CA VAL A 140 0.07 4.98 8.70
C VAL A 140 1.16 5.34 9.71
N ASP A 141 1.85 6.46 9.51
CA ASP A 141 3.00 6.97 10.27
C ASP A 141 2.70 8.27 11.03
N GLY A 142 1.43 8.53 11.35
CA GLY A 142 1.03 9.71 12.13
C GLY A 142 1.77 9.87 13.47
N TYR A 143 2.30 8.78 14.05
CA TYR A 143 3.14 8.83 15.25
C TYR A 143 4.46 9.59 15.07
N ASN A 144 4.91 9.77 13.83
CA ASN A 144 6.14 10.50 13.48
C ASN A 144 5.86 11.93 13.02
N ASN A 145 4.61 12.40 13.13
CA ASN A 145 4.16 13.69 12.65
C ASN A 145 3.53 14.45 13.82
N GLU A 146 4.28 15.34 14.48
CA GLU A 146 3.83 16.04 15.71
C GLU A 146 2.52 16.82 15.52
N GLU A 147 2.25 17.28 14.30
CA GLU A 147 1.01 17.97 13.92
C GLU A 147 -0.23 17.06 13.89
N ASN A 148 -0.10 15.76 14.18
CA ASN A 148 -1.26 14.86 14.24
C ASN A 148 -2.29 15.25 15.30
N ASP A 149 -1.88 15.90 16.39
CA ASP A 149 -2.75 16.39 17.47
C ASP A 149 -3.67 15.31 18.10
N LEU A 150 -3.24 14.05 18.04
CA LEU A 150 -3.95 12.87 18.56
C LEU A 150 -3.10 12.04 19.54
N GLY A 151 -1.81 12.36 19.65
CA GLY A 151 -0.86 11.62 20.50
C GLY A 151 -0.62 10.20 20.00
N LEU A 152 -0.71 9.97 18.68
CA LEU A 152 -0.52 8.65 18.08
C LEU A 152 0.86 8.09 18.40
N THR A 153 0.90 6.80 18.72
CA THR A 153 2.14 6.08 19.03
C THR A 153 2.48 5.05 17.96
N LYS A 154 3.72 4.58 17.93
CA LYS A 154 4.13 3.44 17.09
C LYS A 154 3.23 2.21 17.32
N GLN A 155 2.83 1.97 18.57
CA GLN A 155 2.00 0.83 18.92
C GLN A 155 0.57 0.97 18.33
N ASP A 156 0.03 2.19 18.25
CA ASP A 156 -1.26 2.43 17.59
C ASP A 156 -1.19 2.04 16.11
N SER A 157 -0.13 2.46 15.41
CA SER A 157 0.10 2.10 14.01
C SER A 157 0.35 0.61 13.81
N ILE A 158 1.13 -0.03 14.68
CA ILE A 158 1.34 -1.49 14.63
C ILE A 158 0.00 -2.23 14.79
N ASN A 159 -0.81 -1.84 15.77
CA ASN A 159 -2.13 -2.45 16.00
C ASN A 159 -3.09 -2.18 14.82
N TYR A 160 -3.01 -1.00 14.22
CA TYR A 160 -3.85 -0.62 13.09
C TYR A 160 -3.46 -1.36 11.80
N LEU A 161 -2.16 -1.46 11.50
CA LEU A 161 -1.63 -2.23 10.38
C LEU A 161 -1.92 -3.72 10.52
N GLY A 162 -1.81 -4.28 11.73
CA GLY A 162 -2.23 -5.66 12.00
C GLY A 162 -3.72 -5.89 11.68
N PHE A 163 -4.57 -4.92 12.04
CA PHE A 163 -5.99 -4.93 11.69
C PHE A 163 -6.24 -4.82 10.18
N LEU A 164 -5.63 -3.85 9.50
CA LEU A 164 -5.78 -3.65 8.06
C LEU A 164 -5.31 -4.87 7.27
N ALA A 165 -4.18 -5.46 7.67
CA ALA A 165 -3.65 -6.66 7.03
C ALA A 165 -4.60 -7.86 7.19
N ALA A 166 -5.11 -8.09 8.41
CA ALA A 166 -6.08 -9.15 8.63
C ALA A 166 -7.36 -8.96 7.79
N GLU A 167 -7.88 -7.73 7.71
CA GLU A 167 -9.06 -7.40 6.92
C GLU A 167 -8.79 -7.54 5.41
N ALA A 168 -7.64 -7.09 4.89
CA ALA A 168 -7.25 -7.27 3.50
C ALA A 168 -7.07 -8.75 3.13
N HIS A 169 -6.33 -9.52 3.95
CA HIS A 169 -6.11 -10.95 3.73
C HIS A 169 -7.42 -11.75 3.77
N SER A 170 -8.34 -11.39 4.67
CA SER A 170 -9.68 -12.03 4.72
C SER A 170 -10.52 -11.79 3.46
N ARG A 171 -10.17 -10.75 2.69
CA ARG A 171 -10.76 -10.41 1.39
C ARG A 171 -9.96 -10.94 0.21
N ASN A 172 -8.94 -11.77 0.47
CA ASN A 172 -8.01 -12.30 -0.52
C ASN A 172 -7.22 -11.21 -1.27
N MET A 173 -6.94 -10.10 -0.61
CA MET A 173 -6.09 -9.02 -1.11
C MET A 173 -4.80 -8.97 -0.30
N SER A 174 -3.73 -8.54 -0.95
CA SER A 174 -2.45 -8.25 -0.28
C SER A 174 -2.38 -6.82 0.24
N ILE A 175 -1.39 -6.52 1.08
CA ILE A 175 -1.20 -5.19 1.67
C ILE A 175 0.28 -4.84 1.77
N GLY A 176 0.58 -3.55 1.60
CA GLY A 176 1.92 -2.99 1.79
C GLY A 176 2.05 -2.11 3.04
N LEU A 177 3.30 -1.87 3.44
CA LEU A 177 3.65 -0.81 4.39
C LEU A 177 4.09 0.44 3.63
N LYS A 178 3.39 1.55 3.81
CA LYS A 178 3.77 2.86 3.28
C LYS A 178 4.68 3.60 4.25
N ASN A 179 5.90 3.92 3.83
CA ASN A 179 6.93 4.59 4.63
C ASN A 179 7.12 3.91 6.01
N ALA A 180 6.77 4.56 7.13
CA ALA A 180 6.69 3.97 8.47
C ALA A 180 7.87 3.04 8.86
N GLY A 181 9.10 3.41 8.47
CA GLY A 181 10.28 2.53 8.56
C GLY A 181 10.60 2.05 9.98
N GLU A 182 10.25 2.85 10.99
CA GLU A 182 10.54 2.55 12.40
C GLU A 182 9.75 1.37 12.99
N ILE A 183 8.71 0.88 12.30
CA ILE A 183 7.87 -0.23 12.78
C ILE A 183 7.97 -1.48 11.89
N ILE A 184 8.87 -1.51 10.91
CA ILE A 184 9.05 -2.62 9.96
C ILE A 184 9.15 -3.96 10.68
N ASP A 185 10.06 -4.09 11.66
CA ASP A 185 10.28 -5.35 12.39
C ASP A 185 9.01 -5.89 13.08
N SER A 186 8.06 -5.01 13.41
CA SER A 186 6.83 -5.39 14.10
C SER A 186 5.69 -5.78 13.13
N VAL A 187 5.77 -5.38 11.86
CA VAL A 187 4.66 -5.56 10.91
C VAL A 187 5.02 -6.37 9.67
N ILE A 188 6.33 -6.53 9.38
CA ILE A 188 6.82 -7.10 8.12
C ILE A 188 6.21 -8.46 7.81
N ASP A 189 5.96 -9.33 8.79
CA ASP A 189 5.38 -10.66 8.59
C ASP A 189 3.97 -10.62 7.98
N ASN A 190 3.22 -9.55 8.25
CA ASN A 190 1.87 -9.34 7.70
C ASN A 190 1.90 -8.63 6.33
N MET A 191 3.01 -7.98 5.97
CA MET A 191 3.11 -7.15 4.76
C MET A 191 3.67 -7.95 3.59
N GLN A 192 3.23 -7.61 2.38
CA GLN A 192 3.67 -8.24 1.13
C GLN A 192 4.71 -7.39 0.38
N TRP A 193 4.78 -6.09 0.66
CA TRP A 193 5.77 -5.16 0.13
C TRP A 193 5.89 -3.94 1.05
N SER A 194 6.86 -3.07 0.74
CA SER A 194 6.86 -1.69 1.20
C SER A 194 6.66 -0.77 0.00
N VAL A 195 5.86 0.29 0.18
CA VAL A 195 5.91 1.48 -0.67
C VAL A 195 6.73 2.51 0.09
N ASN A 196 7.81 3.00 -0.50
CA ASN A 196 8.66 4.01 0.12
C ASN A 196 8.83 5.20 -0.80
N GLU A 197 8.78 6.38 -0.19
CA GLU A 197 9.12 7.64 -0.82
C GLU A 197 10.45 8.15 -0.27
N GLN A 198 11.33 8.56 -1.17
CA GLN A 198 12.48 9.43 -0.89
C GLN A 198 13.56 8.86 0.04
N CYS A 199 13.65 7.53 0.22
CA CYS A 199 14.72 6.99 1.08
C CYS A 199 16.11 7.34 0.55
N ALA A 200 16.31 7.51 -0.76
CA ALA A 200 17.61 7.87 -1.31
C ALA A 200 17.91 9.35 -1.01
N GLN A 201 16.91 10.22 -1.11
CA GLN A 201 17.03 11.63 -0.73
C GLN A 201 17.40 11.79 0.76
N PHE A 202 16.79 11.01 1.65
CA PHE A 202 17.00 11.14 3.11
C PHE A 202 18.04 10.18 3.69
N ASN A 203 18.68 9.35 2.87
CA ASN A 203 19.66 8.33 3.27
C ASN A 203 19.09 7.25 4.21
N GLU A 204 17.87 6.81 3.96
CA GLU A 204 17.13 5.87 4.80
C GLU A 204 16.87 4.51 4.13
N CYS A 205 17.41 4.26 2.92
CA CYS A 205 17.07 3.04 2.18
C CYS A 205 17.48 1.73 2.88
N ASP A 206 18.55 1.75 3.68
CA ASP A 206 18.95 0.57 4.47
C ASP A 206 17.84 0.14 5.43
N THR A 207 17.00 1.07 5.93
CA THR A 207 15.82 0.79 6.79
C THR A 207 14.80 -0.12 6.11
N PHE A 208 14.66 -0.02 4.77
CA PHE A 208 13.67 -0.77 4.00
C PHE A 208 14.21 -2.09 3.42
N SER A 209 15.52 -2.32 3.51
CA SER A 209 16.16 -3.57 3.05
C SER A 209 15.61 -4.87 3.64
N PRO A 210 15.05 -4.93 4.89
CA PRO A 210 14.44 -6.15 5.42
C PRO A 210 13.34 -6.73 4.53
N PHE A 211 12.60 -5.88 3.77
CA PHE A 211 11.64 -6.36 2.79
C PHE A 211 12.34 -7.16 1.68
N THR A 212 13.37 -6.59 1.07
CA THR A 212 14.10 -7.27 -0.01
C THR A 212 14.84 -8.52 0.47
N ASP A 213 15.34 -8.52 1.70
CA ASP A 213 15.98 -9.68 2.32
C ASP A 213 14.99 -10.83 2.53
N ALA A 214 13.72 -10.50 2.80
CA ALA A 214 12.60 -11.44 2.86
C ALA A 214 11.98 -11.76 1.48
N ASN A 215 12.61 -11.35 0.37
CA ASN A 215 12.13 -11.47 -1.01
C ASN A 215 10.76 -10.79 -1.25
N LYS A 216 10.51 -9.67 -0.57
CA LYS A 216 9.36 -8.79 -0.78
C LYS A 216 9.84 -7.51 -1.49
N PRO A 217 9.10 -6.97 -2.47
CA PRO A 217 9.56 -5.76 -3.14
C PRO A 217 9.49 -4.53 -2.22
N VAL A 218 10.40 -3.61 -2.46
CA VAL A 218 10.25 -2.20 -2.06
C VAL A 218 9.90 -1.44 -3.34
N PHE A 219 8.65 -1.03 -3.44
CA PHE A 219 8.13 -0.12 -4.46
C PHE A 219 8.58 1.29 -4.09
N HIS A 220 9.67 1.75 -4.73
CA HIS A 220 10.43 2.92 -4.31
C HIS A 220 10.19 4.10 -5.26
N ILE A 221 9.82 5.25 -4.71
CA ILE A 221 9.53 6.49 -5.45
C ILE A 221 10.53 7.58 -5.07
N GLU A 222 11.07 8.26 -6.08
CA GLU A 222 11.88 9.46 -5.89
C GLU A 222 11.31 10.65 -6.68
N TYR A 223 11.36 11.84 -6.08
CA TYR A 223 10.80 13.10 -6.62
C TYR A 223 11.88 14.16 -6.87
N PRO A 224 12.87 13.90 -7.73
CA PRO A 224 14.04 14.77 -7.90
C PRO A 224 13.73 16.15 -8.51
N LYS A 225 12.51 16.38 -9.01
CA LYS A 225 12.05 17.69 -9.49
C LYS A 225 11.56 18.60 -8.35
N GLY A 226 11.39 18.07 -7.14
CA GLY A 226 10.84 18.78 -6.00
C GLY A 226 9.32 18.94 -6.06
N THR A 227 8.77 19.75 -5.15
CA THR A 227 7.32 19.96 -4.96
C THR A 227 6.71 20.97 -5.93
N ASP A 228 7.54 21.78 -6.61
CA ASP A 228 7.08 22.93 -7.38
C ASP A 228 7.06 22.68 -8.89
N THR A 229 7.41 21.46 -9.34
CA THR A 229 7.58 21.15 -10.76
C THR A 229 7.05 19.77 -11.13
N ASP A 230 5.89 19.77 -11.78
CA ASP A 230 5.31 18.60 -12.42
C ASP A 230 5.25 18.82 -13.93
N ASN A 231 5.96 17.99 -14.71
CA ASN A 231 5.95 18.04 -16.17
C ASN A 231 6.51 16.73 -16.76
N ASN A 232 6.44 16.59 -18.08
CA ASN A 232 6.90 15.38 -18.77
C ASN A 232 8.40 15.39 -19.15
N ALA A 233 9.18 16.37 -18.68
CA ALA A 233 10.61 16.42 -18.97
C ALA A 233 11.37 15.36 -18.17
N LEU A 234 12.40 14.77 -18.79
CA LEU A 234 13.34 13.89 -18.09
C LEU A 234 14.15 14.67 -17.05
N VAL A 235 14.53 13.99 -15.98
CA VAL A 235 15.44 14.54 -14.98
C VAL A 235 16.88 14.49 -15.47
N THR A 236 17.75 15.29 -14.90
CA THR A 236 19.19 15.27 -15.24
C THR A 236 19.83 13.93 -14.89
N THR A 237 20.95 13.59 -15.52
CA THR A 237 21.73 12.39 -15.19
C THR A 237 22.13 12.36 -13.70
N ALA A 238 22.45 13.51 -13.12
CA ALA A 238 22.81 13.60 -11.70
C ALA A 238 21.61 13.27 -10.79
N GLN A 239 20.44 13.83 -11.07
CA GLN A 239 19.19 13.52 -10.37
C GLN A 239 18.81 12.05 -10.51
N LYS A 240 18.85 11.49 -11.73
CA LYS A 240 18.59 10.07 -11.96
C LYS A 240 19.57 9.20 -11.17
N ASN A 241 20.85 9.55 -11.18
CA ASN A 241 21.86 8.79 -10.43
C ASN A 241 21.64 8.85 -8.91
N ALA A 242 21.22 9.99 -8.36
CA ALA A 242 20.91 10.13 -6.94
C ALA A 242 19.71 9.26 -6.54
N ALA A 243 18.67 9.23 -7.37
CA ALA A 243 17.49 8.40 -7.15
C ALA A 243 17.75 6.89 -7.30
N CYS A 244 18.61 6.49 -8.25
CA CYS A 244 18.77 5.09 -8.65
C CYS A 244 19.99 4.38 -8.05
N ASN A 245 21.00 5.10 -7.55
CA ASN A 245 22.27 4.51 -7.13
C ASN A 245 22.51 4.69 -5.63
N PHE A 246 21.98 3.75 -4.86
CA PHE A 246 22.25 3.59 -3.43
C PHE A 246 22.57 2.12 -3.13
N LYS A 247 23.04 1.84 -1.91
CA LYS A 247 23.35 0.48 -1.46
C LYS A 247 22.07 -0.37 -1.48
N GLY A 248 22.10 -1.51 -2.15
CA GLY A 248 20.93 -2.40 -2.26
C GLY A 248 19.90 -1.99 -3.33
N SER A 249 20.06 -0.86 -4.02
CA SER A 249 19.15 -0.34 -5.05
C SER A 249 18.73 -1.35 -6.13
N LYS A 250 19.59 -2.32 -6.47
CA LYS A 250 19.27 -3.39 -7.43
C LYS A 250 18.12 -4.30 -7.00
N ASN A 251 17.80 -4.34 -5.71
CA ASN A 251 16.69 -5.11 -5.16
C ASN A 251 15.42 -4.27 -4.98
N PHE A 252 15.51 -2.94 -5.17
CA PHE A 252 14.39 -2.01 -5.07
C PHE A 252 13.77 -1.82 -6.44
N SER A 253 12.45 -1.74 -6.49
CA SER A 253 11.71 -1.40 -7.69
C SER A 253 11.60 0.12 -7.76
N THR A 254 12.63 0.79 -8.26
CA THR A 254 12.69 2.27 -8.22
C THR A 254 12.06 2.91 -9.45
N ILE A 255 11.21 3.92 -9.21
CA ILE A 255 10.62 4.79 -10.22
C ILE A 255 10.86 6.25 -9.83
N ILE A 256 11.07 7.09 -10.84
CA ILE A 256 11.16 8.54 -10.68
C ILE A 256 9.83 9.15 -11.12
N LYS A 257 9.24 9.97 -10.26
CA LYS A 257 7.89 10.53 -10.44
C LYS A 257 7.84 12.05 -10.25
N ASN A 258 6.79 12.65 -10.79
CA ASN A 258 6.33 13.97 -10.38
C ASN A 258 5.69 13.87 -8.99
N MET A 259 5.72 14.94 -8.20
CA MET A 259 5.19 14.92 -6.82
C MET A 259 3.67 14.70 -6.80
N ASN A 260 2.98 15.18 -7.84
CA ASN A 260 1.54 14.98 -7.99
C ASN A 260 1.14 13.54 -8.37
N LEU A 261 2.10 12.65 -8.63
CA LEU A 261 1.86 11.26 -9.03
C LEU A 261 0.96 11.09 -10.26
N ASP A 262 1.15 11.95 -11.27
CA ASP A 262 0.56 11.78 -12.61
C ASP A 262 1.18 10.58 -13.39
N ASN A 263 0.75 10.36 -14.63
CA ASN A 263 1.28 9.27 -15.46
C ASN A 263 2.80 9.30 -15.67
N TRP A 264 3.45 10.47 -15.60
CA TRP A 264 4.86 10.58 -15.98
C TRP A 264 5.74 9.71 -15.10
N ILE A 265 6.65 8.98 -15.73
CA ILE A 265 7.56 8.07 -15.05
C ILE A 265 8.90 8.06 -15.79
N GLN A 266 9.97 7.97 -15.03
CA GLN A 266 11.29 7.64 -15.56
C GLN A 266 11.87 6.49 -14.74
N LEU A 267 12.16 5.36 -15.41
CA LEU A 267 12.76 4.21 -14.76
C LEU A 267 14.26 4.42 -14.54
N CYS A 268 14.80 3.75 -13.53
CA CYS A 268 16.21 3.39 -13.45
C CYS A 268 16.51 2.43 -14.63
#